data_AF-A0A969HLL9-F1
#
_entry.id   AF-A0A969HLL9-F1
#
_cell.length_a   1.000
_cell.length_b   1.000
_cell.length_c   1.000
_cell.angle_alpha   90.00
_cell.angle_beta   90.00
_cell.angle_gamma   90.00
#
_symmetry.space_group_name_H-M   'P 1'
#
loop_
_entity.id
_entity.type
_entity.pdbx_description
1 polymer ?
#
loop_
_entity_poly.entity_id
_entity_poly.type
_entity_poly.pdbx_seq_one_letter_code
_entity_poly.pdbx_strand_id
1 'polypeptide(L)'
;REIIPELQREDKARGLSLDLENAFLRKEKGSYSYHLQAHLLSRYYEISQLSLSVKLLDNQDISQYQQTLTLLDEDQATLYPGDALPISIIFRSEQINASIRQVVITVEEINRVLPEEADDQPLPTAWETDTPPGVAVELSERSQFIEAGPDVFSHQLVLTFSNRGAQPIHRLRAEIQWFDRSDQLIHNEEIDLVSANEPPLKPGLRRTFLARFLINHRLEDYAAYRVVLTQVD
;
A
#
# COMPACT_ATOMS: atom_id res chain seq x y z
N ARG A 1 -5.34 -3.74 -25.97
CA ARG A 1 -5.33 -5.22 -25.85
C ARG A 1 -5.09 -5.55 -24.38
N GLU A 2 -5.85 -6.48 -23.83
CA GLU A 2 -5.56 -7.03 -22.51
C GLU A 2 -4.29 -7.88 -22.60
N ILE A 3 -3.26 -7.50 -21.85
CA ILE A 3 -2.03 -8.26 -21.72
C ILE A 3 -1.86 -8.52 -20.24
N ILE A 4 -2.22 -9.74 -19.85
CA ILE A 4 -2.15 -10.20 -18.47
C ILE A 4 -0.66 -10.35 -18.12
N PRO A 5 -0.14 -9.63 -17.11
CA PRO A 5 1.22 -9.82 -16.67
C PRO A 5 1.36 -11.18 -15.99
N GLU A 6 2.54 -11.77 -16.13
CA GLU A 6 2.88 -12.99 -15.42
C GLU A 6 3.98 -12.70 -14.41
N LEU A 7 3.70 -12.99 -13.13
CA LEU A 7 4.72 -13.12 -12.11
C LEU A 7 5.47 -14.44 -12.35
N GLN A 8 6.80 -14.39 -12.44
CA GLN A 8 7.58 -15.57 -12.77
C GLN A 8 7.42 -16.71 -11.75
N ARG A 9 7.59 -17.95 -12.23
CA ARG A 9 7.41 -19.16 -11.41
C ARG A 9 8.33 -19.19 -10.18
N GLU A 10 9.55 -18.69 -10.32
CA GLU A 10 10.51 -18.60 -9.21
C GLU A 10 10.01 -17.66 -8.10
N ASP A 11 9.33 -16.57 -8.46
CA ASP A 11 8.77 -15.62 -7.50
C ASP A 11 7.56 -16.21 -6.78
N LYS A 12 6.76 -17.03 -7.45
CA LYS A 12 5.70 -17.82 -6.79
C LYS A 12 6.29 -18.79 -5.77
N ALA A 13 7.42 -19.43 -6.11
CA ALA A 13 8.16 -20.27 -5.16
C ALA A 13 8.76 -19.47 -4.00
N ARG A 14 8.92 -18.15 -4.15
CA ARG A 14 9.33 -17.25 -3.05
C ARG A 14 8.18 -16.87 -2.10
N GLY A 15 6.99 -17.44 -2.27
CA GLY A 15 5.84 -17.21 -1.39
C GLY A 15 5.04 -15.96 -1.72
N LEU A 16 5.32 -15.33 -2.87
CA LEU A 16 4.58 -14.20 -3.38
C LEU A 16 3.48 -14.65 -4.34
N SER A 17 2.35 -13.95 -4.32
CA SER A 17 1.35 -14.08 -5.37
C SER A 17 0.84 -12.71 -5.79
N LEU A 18 0.60 -12.56 -7.09
CA LEU A 18 0.00 -11.37 -7.68
C LEU A 18 -1.51 -11.63 -7.86
N ASP A 19 -2.34 -10.85 -7.20
CA ASP A 19 -3.78 -10.78 -7.44
C ASP A 19 -4.07 -9.61 -8.37
N LEU A 20 -4.41 -9.90 -9.62
CA LEU A 20 -4.58 -8.90 -10.66
C LEU A 20 -5.95 -8.22 -10.53
N GLU A 21 -5.96 -6.89 -10.54
CA GLU A 21 -7.19 -6.11 -10.66
C GLU A 21 -7.44 -5.70 -12.11
N ASN A 22 -6.44 -5.07 -12.74
CA ASN A 22 -6.56 -4.58 -14.10
C ASN A 22 -5.20 -4.58 -14.79
N ALA A 23 -5.15 -5.00 -16.05
CA ALA A 23 -3.98 -4.87 -16.90
C ALA A 23 -4.37 -4.58 -18.34
N PHE A 24 -3.97 -3.43 -18.86
CA PHE A 24 -4.22 -3.10 -20.27
C PHE A 24 -3.05 -2.39 -20.92
N LEU A 25 -2.71 -2.85 -22.13
CA LEU A 25 -1.79 -2.17 -23.03
C LEU A 25 -2.60 -1.50 -24.15
N ARG A 26 -2.41 -0.20 -24.31
CA ARG A 26 -2.94 0.58 -25.44
C ARG A 26 -1.80 1.02 -26.33
N LYS A 27 -2.07 0.98 -27.64
CA LYS A 27 -1.21 1.56 -28.67
C LYS A 27 -1.96 2.72 -29.28
N GLU A 28 -1.42 3.91 -29.15
CA GLU A 28 -1.91 5.13 -29.77
C GLU A 28 -0.88 5.59 -30.81
N LYS A 29 -1.24 6.51 -31.72
CA LYS A 29 -0.39 6.88 -32.87
C LYS A 29 1.05 7.25 -32.44
N GLY A 30 1.97 6.31 -32.57
CA GLY A 30 3.37 6.47 -32.18
C GLY A 30 3.67 6.30 -30.68
N SER A 31 2.75 5.79 -29.85
CA SER A 31 3.02 5.55 -28.43
C SER A 31 2.34 4.29 -27.89
N TYR A 32 2.91 3.74 -26.83
CA TYR A 32 2.30 2.73 -25.97
C TYR A 32 2.01 3.31 -24.60
N SER A 33 0.88 2.92 -24.03
CA SER A 33 0.60 3.07 -22.60
C SER A 33 0.22 1.74 -21.99
N TYR A 34 0.79 1.45 -20.81
CA TYR A 34 0.47 0.27 -20.03
C TYR A 34 -0.02 0.71 -18.66
N HIS A 35 -1.12 0.12 -18.23
CA HIS A 35 -1.69 0.33 -16.91
C HIS A 35 -1.83 -1.04 -16.25
N LEU A 36 -1.23 -1.18 -15.06
CA LEU A 36 -1.36 -2.34 -14.20
C LEU A 36 -1.83 -1.89 -12.82
N GLN A 37 -2.86 -2.54 -12.32
CA GLN A 37 -3.29 -2.50 -10.94
C GLN A 37 -3.36 -3.94 -10.41
N ALA A 38 -2.66 -4.22 -9.32
CA ALA A 38 -2.65 -5.54 -8.69
C ALA A 38 -2.33 -5.44 -7.18
N HIS A 39 -2.66 -6.48 -6.43
CA HIS A 39 -2.13 -6.68 -5.08
C HIS A 39 -1.00 -7.70 -5.13
N LEU A 40 0.11 -7.39 -4.49
CA LEU A 40 1.10 -8.39 -4.14
C LEU A 40 0.83 -8.89 -2.73
N LEU A 41 0.68 -10.20 -2.60
CA LEU A 41 0.40 -10.87 -1.35
C LEU A 41 1.64 -11.66 -0.92
N SER A 42 2.07 -11.48 0.34
CA SER A 42 3.00 -12.39 0.99
C SER A 42 2.24 -13.47 1.75
N ARG A 43 2.53 -14.74 1.46
CA ARG A 43 1.85 -15.87 2.12
C ARG A 43 2.54 -16.39 3.36
N TYR A 44 3.86 -16.28 3.41
CA TYR A 44 4.67 -17.03 4.38
C TYR A 44 5.76 -16.21 5.06
N TYR A 45 6.08 -15.04 4.52
CA TYR A 45 7.25 -14.28 4.96
C TYR A 45 6.86 -12.86 5.34
N GLU A 46 7.59 -12.34 6.31
CA GLU A 46 7.71 -10.92 6.51
C GLU A 46 8.72 -10.37 5.49
N ILE A 47 8.39 -9.24 4.86
CA ILE A 47 9.19 -8.64 3.78
C ILE A 47 9.40 -7.16 4.09
N SER A 48 10.65 -6.78 4.32
CA SER A 48 11.04 -5.41 4.66
C SER A 48 11.66 -4.64 3.49
N GLN A 49 12.11 -5.36 2.45
CA GLN A 49 12.61 -4.75 1.21
C GLN A 49 12.11 -5.55 0.02
N LEU A 50 11.66 -4.85 -1.01
CA LEU A 50 11.12 -5.47 -2.21
C LEU A 50 11.23 -4.53 -3.40
N SER A 51 11.92 -4.99 -4.43
CA SER A 51 11.97 -4.33 -5.73
C SER A 51 11.50 -5.29 -6.82
N LEU A 52 10.60 -4.82 -7.69
CA LEU A 52 10.15 -5.56 -8.86
C LEU A 52 10.70 -4.95 -10.14
N SER A 53 11.13 -5.78 -11.08
CA SER A 53 11.40 -5.38 -12.45
C SER A 53 10.23 -5.75 -13.35
N VAL A 54 9.75 -4.79 -14.13
CA VAL A 54 8.67 -4.95 -15.10
C VAL A 54 9.22 -4.76 -16.50
N LYS A 55 9.07 -5.78 -17.34
CA LYS A 55 9.58 -5.82 -18.72
C LYS A 55 8.45 -5.97 -19.73
N LEU A 56 8.51 -5.20 -20.80
CA LEU A 56 7.65 -5.37 -21.97
C LEU A 56 8.43 -6.12 -23.05
N LEU A 57 8.01 -7.33 -23.35
CA LEU A 57 8.65 -8.19 -24.34
C LEU A 57 7.90 -8.14 -25.66
N ASP A 58 8.63 -8.05 -26.76
CA ASP A 58 8.08 -8.18 -28.10
C ASP A 58 7.86 -9.65 -28.52
N ASN A 59 7.51 -9.87 -29.78
CA ASN A 59 7.28 -11.21 -30.32
C ASN A 59 8.56 -12.08 -30.41
N GLN A 60 9.73 -11.48 -30.26
CA GLN A 60 11.05 -12.14 -30.26
C GLN A 60 11.60 -12.31 -28.84
N ASP A 61 10.79 -12.04 -27.81
CA ASP A 61 11.20 -12.04 -26.40
C ASP A 61 12.29 -11.01 -26.07
N ILE A 62 12.44 -9.97 -26.91
CA ILE A 62 13.36 -8.87 -26.67
C ILE A 62 12.66 -7.81 -25.81
N SER A 63 13.33 -7.38 -24.75
CA SER A 63 12.85 -6.30 -23.89
C SER A 63 12.87 -4.97 -24.63
N GLN A 64 11.68 -4.41 -24.83
CA GLN A 64 11.49 -3.08 -25.43
C GLN A 64 11.41 -1.99 -24.36
N TYR A 65 11.20 -2.39 -23.11
CA TYR A 65 11.11 -1.52 -21.96
C TYR A 65 11.37 -2.32 -20.69
N GLN A 66 12.08 -1.70 -19.75
CA GLN A 66 12.28 -2.21 -18.42
C GLN A 66 12.20 -1.07 -17.42
N GLN A 67 11.47 -1.29 -16.33
CA GLN A 67 11.43 -0.41 -15.18
C GLN A 67 11.62 -1.23 -13.92
N THR A 68 12.41 -0.71 -12.98
CA THR A 68 12.48 -1.23 -11.63
C THR A 68 11.63 -0.35 -10.72
N LEU A 69 10.82 -1.00 -9.89
CA LEU A 69 9.92 -0.39 -8.92
C LEU A 69 10.33 -0.86 -7.55
N THR A 70 10.85 0.06 -6.74
CA THR A 70 11.00 -0.16 -5.29
C THR A 70 9.61 -0.07 -4.67
N LEU A 71 9.12 -1.18 -4.12
CA LEU A 71 7.82 -1.26 -3.47
C LEU A 71 7.91 -1.18 -1.96
N LEU A 72 9.01 -1.69 -1.39
CA LEU A 72 9.32 -1.62 0.03
C LEU A 72 10.80 -1.29 0.22
N ASP A 73 11.07 -0.32 1.07
CA ASP A 73 12.39 0.07 1.55
C ASP A 73 12.32 0.42 3.05
N GLU A 74 13.38 1.01 3.60
CA GLU A 74 13.48 1.39 5.02
C GLU A 74 12.46 2.45 5.48
N ASP A 75 11.82 3.15 4.53
CA ASP A 75 10.81 4.16 4.80
C ASP A 75 9.37 3.65 4.62
N GLN A 76 9.20 2.37 4.27
CA GLN A 76 7.90 1.74 4.12
C GLN A 76 7.58 0.76 5.25
N ALA A 77 6.29 0.52 5.46
CA ALA A 77 5.86 -0.49 6.42
C ALA A 77 6.29 -1.88 5.95
N THR A 78 6.83 -2.68 6.86
CA THR A 78 7.13 -4.08 6.57
C THR A 78 5.83 -4.84 6.25
N LEU A 79 5.88 -5.67 5.20
CA LEU A 79 4.75 -6.48 4.75
C LEU A 79 4.74 -7.82 5.47
N TYR A 80 3.69 -8.09 6.24
CA TYR A 80 3.52 -9.35 6.96
C TYR A 80 2.68 -10.35 6.15
N PRO A 81 2.73 -11.66 6.48
CA PRO A 81 1.82 -12.63 5.89
C PRO A 81 0.35 -12.22 6.02
N GLY A 82 -0.37 -12.28 4.91
CA GLY A 82 -1.78 -11.87 4.84
C GLY A 82 -2.00 -10.39 4.55
N ASP A 83 -0.97 -9.55 4.62
CA ASP A 83 -1.04 -8.18 4.13
C ASP A 83 -1.00 -8.16 2.59
N ALA A 84 -1.68 -7.17 2.02
CA ALA A 84 -1.69 -6.88 0.60
C ALA A 84 -0.93 -5.58 0.33
N LEU A 85 0.06 -5.64 -0.55
CA LEU A 85 0.77 -4.46 -1.04
C LEU A 85 0.12 -4.01 -2.36
N PRO A 86 -0.49 -2.82 -2.43
CA PRO A 86 -1.01 -2.30 -3.69
C PRO A 86 0.15 -2.01 -4.66
N ILE A 87 -0.04 -2.41 -5.92
CA ILE A 87 0.85 -2.08 -7.03
C ILE A 87 0.02 -1.33 -8.06
N SER A 88 0.48 -0.12 -8.43
CA SER A 88 -0.06 0.65 -9.54
C SER A 88 1.09 1.07 -10.45
N ILE A 89 1.06 0.61 -11.70
CA ILE A 89 2.07 0.96 -12.71
C ILE A 89 1.36 1.64 -13.85
N ILE A 90 1.81 2.85 -14.16
CA ILE A 90 1.40 3.57 -15.35
C ILE A 90 2.67 3.92 -16.12
N PHE A 91 2.78 3.37 -17.31
CA PHE A 91 3.89 3.64 -18.22
C PHE A 91 3.34 4.24 -19.51
N ARG A 92 4.10 5.17 -20.08
CA ARG A 92 3.88 5.68 -21.43
C ARG A 92 5.23 5.85 -22.13
N SER A 93 5.34 5.35 -23.36
CA SER A 93 6.52 5.61 -24.21
C SER A 93 6.15 5.80 -25.67
N GLU A 94 6.81 6.77 -26.29
CA GLU A 94 6.71 7.08 -27.71
C GLU A 94 7.79 6.38 -28.54
N GLN A 95 8.74 5.70 -27.89
CA GLN A 95 9.91 5.12 -28.55
C GLN A 95 9.73 3.65 -28.92
N ILE A 96 8.71 2.99 -28.36
CA ILE A 96 8.45 1.58 -28.65
C ILE A 96 7.70 1.47 -29.98
N ASN A 97 8.40 1.01 -31.00
CA ASN A 97 7.82 0.75 -32.33
C ASN A 97 7.43 -0.72 -32.53
N ALA A 98 8.05 -1.64 -31.78
CA ALA A 98 7.77 -3.06 -31.82
C ALA A 98 6.36 -3.40 -31.29
N SER A 99 5.84 -4.55 -31.69
CA SER A 99 4.58 -5.08 -31.13
C SER A 99 4.89 -5.83 -29.83
N ILE A 100 4.29 -5.40 -28.73
CA ILE A 100 4.45 -6.04 -27.42
C ILE A 100 3.57 -7.29 -27.34
N ARG A 101 4.20 -8.42 -26.99
CA ARG A 101 3.55 -9.73 -26.80
C ARG A 101 3.16 -9.93 -25.34
N GLN A 102 4.04 -9.54 -24.42
CA GLN A 102 3.96 -9.97 -23.02
C GLN A 102 4.49 -8.90 -22.07
N VAL A 103 3.93 -8.88 -20.86
CA VAL A 103 4.49 -8.16 -19.71
C VAL A 103 4.99 -9.20 -18.71
N VAL A 104 6.24 -9.05 -18.29
CA VAL A 104 6.88 -9.94 -17.30
C VAL A 104 7.20 -9.13 -16.06
N ILE A 105 6.81 -9.66 -14.90
CA ILE A 105 7.16 -9.09 -13.59
C ILE A 105 8.08 -10.09 -12.90
N THR A 106 9.23 -9.59 -12.46
CA THR A 106 10.25 -10.36 -11.74
C THR A 106 10.62 -9.69 -10.44
N VAL A 107 10.86 -10.46 -9.39
CA VAL A 107 11.49 -9.93 -8.17
C VAL A 107 12.97 -9.70 -8.42
N GLU A 108 13.39 -8.44 -8.36
CA GLU A 108 14.80 -8.05 -8.51
C GLU A 108 15.52 -8.12 -7.16
N GLU A 109 14.89 -7.59 -6.11
CA GLU A 109 15.41 -7.59 -4.74
C GLU A 109 14.30 -7.96 -3.76
N ILE A 110 14.63 -8.78 -2.76
CA ILE A 110 13.73 -9.13 -1.68
C ILE A 110 14.52 -9.44 -0.42
N ASN A 111 14.24 -8.69 0.66
CA ASN A 111 14.66 -9.08 2.00
C ASN A 111 13.45 -9.69 2.71
N ARG A 112 13.58 -10.94 3.14
CA ARG A 112 12.49 -11.69 3.76
C ARG A 112 12.98 -12.54 4.91
N VAL A 113 12.14 -12.60 5.94
CA VAL A 113 12.37 -13.43 7.13
C VAL A 113 11.12 -14.24 7.45
N LEU A 114 11.28 -15.29 8.25
CA LEU A 114 10.11 -15.93 8.84
C LEU A 114 9.43 -14.93 9.76
N PRO A 115 8.09 -14.81 9.69
CA PRO A 115 7.38 -13.81 10.47
C PRO A 115 7.56 -14.09 11.95
N GLU A 116 7.82 -13.04 12.72
CA GLU A 116 7.48 -13.03 14.14
C GLU A 116 5.98 -12.77 14.29
N GLU A 117 5.42 -13.09 15.45
CA GLU A 117 3.99 -12.88 15.71
C GLU A 117 3.72 -11.37 15.72
N ALA A 118 2.98 -10.88 14.72
CA ALA A 118 2.58 -9.49 14.66
C ALA A 118 1.51 -9.22 15.74
N ASP A 119 1.78 -8.26 16.62
CA ASP A 119 0.84 -7.81 17.65
C ASP A 119 0.07 -6.58 17.17
N ASP A 120 -0.95 -6.81 16.34
CA ASP A 120 -1.86 -5.75 15.90
C ASP A 120 -2.87 -5.44 17.02
N GLN A 121 -2.74 -4.28 17.67
CA GLN A 121 -3.66 -3.80 18.71
C GLN A 121 -4.89 -3.12 18.07
N PRO A 122 -6.12 -3.60 18.31
CA PRO A 122 -7.32 -3.00 17.72
C PRO A 122 -7.48 -1.53 18.13
N LEU A 123 -7.74 -0.67 17.15
CA LEU A 123 -8.09 0.73 17.38
C LEU A 123 -9.61 0.91 17.27
N PRO A 124 -10.23 1.67 18.18
CA PRO A 124 -11.64 2.05 18.03
C PRO A 124 -11.84 2.76 16.69
N THR A 125 -12.66 2.17 15.83
CA THR A 125 -12.98 2.78 14.53
C THR A 125 -14.13 3.77 14.72
N ALA A 126 -13.82 5.06 14.66
CA ALA A 126 -14.80 6.13 14.62
C ALA A 126 -15.02 6.59 13.18
N TRP A 127 -16.26 6.95 12.84
CA TRP A 127 -16.60 7.57 11.57
C TRP A 127 -17.06 9.00 11.81
N GLU A 128 -16.59 9.93 10.97
CA GLU A 128 -17.11 11.30 10.96
C GLU A 128 -18.47 11.38 10.23
N THR A 129 -18.68 10.50 9.25
CA THR A 129 -19.89 10.44 8.41
C THR A 129 -20.62 9.11 8.59
N ASP A 130 -21.87 9.03 8.10
CA ASP A 130 -22.60 7.77 8.08
C ASP A 130 -21.84 6.73 7.23
N THR A 131 -21.53 5.57 7.80
CA THR A 131 -20.88 4.47 7.08
C THR A 131 -21.78 4.00 5.93
N PRO A 132 -21.28 3.92 4.68
CA PRO A 132 -22.08 3.41 3.57
C PRO A 132 -22.51 1.95 3.78
N PRO A 133 -23.71 1.55 3.30
CA PRO A 133 -24.21 0.19 3.47
C PRO A 133 -23.26 -0.86 2.88
N GLY A 134 -22.86 -1.84 3.68
CA GLY A 134 -21.99 -2.94 3.25
C GLY A 134 -20.49 -2.66 3.31
N VAL A 135 -20.09 -1.45 3.76
CA VAL A 135 -18.72 -1.12 4.13
C VAL A 135 -18.51 -1.45 5.61
N ALA A 136 -17.43 -2.16 5.92
CA ALA A 136 -16.94 -2.32 7.28
C ALA A 136 -15.42 -2.30 7.25
N VAL A 137 -14.82 -1.39 8.02
CA VAL A 137 -13.37 -1.23 8.14
C VAL A 137 -12.98 -1.54 9.57
N GLU A 138 -11.95 -2.37 9.74
CA GLU A 138 -11.27 -2.55 11.03
C GLU A 138 -9.91 -1.89 10.95
N LEU A 139 -9.57 -1.10 11.97
CA LEU A 139 -8.27 -0.46 12.17
C LEU A 139 -7.54 -1.12 13.34
N SER A 140 -6.23 -1.29 13.21
CA SER A 140 -5.34 -1.67 14.31
C SER A 140 -4.03 -0.88 14.24
N GLU A 141 -3.41 -0.65 15.38
CA GLU A 141 -2.03 -0.21 15.50
C GLU A 141 -1.13 -1.45 15.49
N ARG A 142 -0.16 -1.51 14.59
CA ARG A 142 0.85 -2.57 14.60
C ARG A 142 2.09 -2.17 15.39
N SER A 143 2.50 -0.92 15.24
CA SER A 143 3.60 -0.37 16.04
C SER A 143 3.53 1.15 16.06
N GLN A 144 4.11 1.70 17.12
CA GLN A 144 4.34 3.13 17.24
C GLN A 144 5.74 3.38 17.82
N PHE A 145 6.33 4.50 17.43
CA PHE A 145 7.56 5.00 18.00
C PHE A 145 7.43 6.51 18.18
N ILE A 146 7.71 6.98 19.41
CA ILE A 146 7.61 8.40 19.76
C ILE A 146 8.97 8.86 20.26
N GLU A 147 9.47 9.97 19.72
CA GLU A 147 10.74 10.57 20.12
C GLU A 147 10.53 12.02 20.54
N ALA A 148 11.06 12.39 21.70
CA ALA A 148 10.94 13.73 22.25
C ALA A 148 11.98 14.70 21.65
N GLY A 149 11.52 15.89 21.28
CA GLY A 149 12.35 17.08 21.07
C GLY A 149 12.07 18.15 22.15
N PRO A 150 12.74 19.31 22.10
CA PRO A 150 12.59 20.37 23.12
C PRO A 150 11.17 20.95 23.22
N ASP A 151 10.54 21.24 22.09
CA ASP A 151 9.19 21.82 22.00
C ASP A 151 8.30 21.10 20.96
N VAL A 152 8.76 19.94 20.50
CA VAL A 152 8.11 19.10 19.50
C VAL A 152 8.29 17.63 19.88
N PHE A 153 7.50 16.72 19.31
CA PHE A 153 7.81 15.29 19.31
C PHE A 153 7.55 14.69 17.94
N SER A 154 8.32 13.66 17.58
CA SER A 154 8.03 12.86 16.38
C SER A 154 7.17 11.66 16.79
N HIS A 155 6.23 11.28 15.93
CA HIS A 155 5.42 10.08 16.08
C HIS A 155 5.46 9.30 14.77
N GLN A 156 6.14 8.15 14.77
CA GLN A 156 6.04 7.17 13.71
C GLN A 156 4.97 6.16 14.08
N LEU A 157 4.04 5.92 13.16
CA LEU A 157 2.89 5.05 13.36
C LEU A 157 2.78 4.07 12.20
N VAL A 158 2.59 2.79 12.52
CA VAL A 158 2.23 1.74 11.55
C VAL A 158 0.81 1.29 11.83
N LEU A 159 -0.09 1.65 10.93
CA LEU A 159 -1.50 1.26 10.97
C LEU A 159 -1.71 0.04 10.09
N THR A 160 -2.60 -0.85 10.52
CA THR A 160 -3.19 -1.86 9.66
C THR A 160 -4.67 -1.60 9.53
N PHE A 161 -5.19 -1.86 8.34
CA PHE A 161 -6.60 -1.65 8.05
C PHE A 161 -7.10 -2.75 7.14
N SER A 162 -8.29 -3.26 7.43
CA SER A 162 -8.89 -4.36 6.67
C SER A 162 -10.32 -4.07 6.30
N ASN A 163 -10.71 -4.53 5.11
CA ASN A 163 -12.10 -4.47 4.67
C ASN A 163 -12.83 -5.73 5.12
N ARG A 164 -13.67 -5.59 6.14
CA ARG A 164 -14.59 -6.63 6.64
C ARG A 164 -15.97 -6.57 6.01
N GLY A 165 -16.20 -5.57 5.16
CA GLY A 165 -17.44 -5.38 4.44
C GLY A 165 -17.60 -6.38 3.29
N ALA A 166 -18.67 -6.20 2.54
CA ALA A 166 -18.98 -7.00 1.36
C ALA A 166 -18.59 -6.29 0.05
N GLN A 167 -18.30 -5.00 0.09
CA GLN A 167 -18.00 -4.18 -1.09
C GLN A 167 -16.51 -3.78 -1.12
N PRO A 168 -15.87 -3.72 -2.30
CA PRO A 168 -14.53 -3.17 -2.42
C PRO A 168 -14.53 -1.69 -2.05
N ILE A 169 -13.45 -1.23 -1.42
CA ILE A 169 -13.25 0.18 -1.05
C ILE A 169 -12.26 0.79 -2.05
N HIS A 170 -12.71 1.75 -2.83
CA HIS A 170 -11.92 2.45 -3.85
C HIS A 170 -11.20 3.67 -3.29
N ARG A 171 -11.75 4.29 -2.23
CA ARG A 171 -11.08 5.37 -1.49
C ARG A 171 -11.37 5.22 -0.01
N LEU A 172 -10.36 5.48 0.81
CA LEU A 172 -10.49 5.50 2.26
C LEU A 172 -9.57 6.57 2.81
N ARG A 173 -10.15 7.54 3.52
CA ARG A 173 -9.42 8.59 4.22
C ARG A 173 -9.63 8.51 5.70
N ALA A 174 -8.58 8.84 6.43
CA ALA A 174 -8.63 8.99 7.86
C ALA A 174 -7.99 10.31 8.28
N GLU A 175 -8.45 10.85 9.39
CA GLU A 175 -7.79 11.92 10.12
C GLU A 175 -7.22 11.31 11.41
N ILE A 176 -5.92 11.49 11.61
CA ILE A 176 -5.27 11.16 12.87
C ILE A 176 -5.26 12.43 13.71
N GLN A 177 -5.69 12.33 14.96
CA GLN A 177 -5.85 13.46 15.86
C GLN A 177 -5.11 13.18 17.17
N TRP A 178 -4.29 14.14 17.62
CA TRP A 178 -3.47 14.05 18.84
C TRP A 178 -4.02 14.97 19.92
N PHE A 179 -4.07 14.47 21.15
CA PHE A 179 -4.64 15.16 22.30
C PHE A 179 -3.61 15.32 23.43
N ASP A 180 -3.70 16.45 24.13
CA ASP A 180 -2.98 16.66 25.37
C ASP A 180 -3.69 16.02 26.58
N ARG A 181 -3.06 16.11 27.75
CA ARG A 181 -3.61 15.60 29.03
C ARG A 181 -4.89 16.31 29.50
N SER A 182 -5.24 17.44 28.88
CA SER A 182 -6.48 18.17 29.13
C SER A 182 -7.57 17.82 28.11
N ASP A 183 -7.36 16.80 27.28
CA ASP A 183 -8.24 16.38 26.18
C ASP A 183 -8.40 17.46 25.09
N GLN A 184 -7.43 18.36 24.95
CA GLN A 184 -7.40 19.35 23.87
C GLN A 184 -6.69 18.79 22.65
N LEU A 185 -7.30 18.96 21.47
CA LEU A 185 -6.68 18.65 20.19
C LEU A 185 -5.46 19.56 19.98
N ILE A 186 -4.26 18.97 19.92
CA ILE A 186 -2.99 19.68 19.72
C ILE A 186 -2.45 19.57 18.29
N HIS A 187 -2.86 18.54 17.55
CA HIS A 187 -2.46 18.32 16.17
C HIS A 187 -3.44 17.38 15.47
N ASN A 188 -3.55 17.49 14.16
CA ASN A 188 -4.29 16.59 13.30
C ASN A 188 -3.65 16.51 11.92
N GLU A 189 -3.78 15.36 11.25
CA GLU A 189 -3.28 15.15 9.89
C GLU A 189 -4.24 14.23 9.13
N GLU A 190 -4.59 14.60 7.89
CA GLU A 190 -5.36 13.75 6.98
C GLU A 190 -4.44 12.80 6.20
N ILE A 191 -4.86 11.55 6.09
CA ILE A 191 -4.13 10.51 5.35
C ILE A 191 -5.05 9.76 4.39
N ASP A 192 -4.54 9.45 3.20
CA ASP A 192 -5.17 8.53 2.25
C ASP A 192 -4.71 7.10 2.56
N LEU A 193 -5.58 6.29 3.19
CA LEU A 193 -5.32 4.86 3.42
C LEU A 193 -5.53 4.05 2.13
N VAL A 194 -6.49 4.44 1.30
CA VAL A 194 -6.68 3.89 -0.05
C VAL A 194 -6.86 5.05 -1.03
N SER A 195 -5.95 5.13 -2.00
CA SER A 195 -5.97 6.17 -3.03
C SER A 195 -6.70 5.71 -4.30
N ALA A 196 -7.31 6.65 -5.01
CA ALA A 196 -8.12 6.37 -6.21
C ALA A 196 -7.35 5.76 -7.40
N ASN A 197 -6.03 5.93 -7.41
CA ASN A 197 -5.11 5.46 -8.45
C ASN A 197 -4.54 4.07 -8.12
N GLU A 198 -4.83 3.53 -6.95
CA GLU A 198 -4.44 2.19 -6.53
C GLU A 198 -5.55 1.18 -6.80
N PRO A 199 -5.23 -0.13 -6.80
CA PRO A 199 -6.27 -1.15 -6.73
C PRO A 199 -7.19 -0.91 -5.52
N PRO A 200 -8.48 -1.27 -5.57
CA PRO A 200 -9.36 -1.13 -4.41
C PRO A 200 -8.96 -2.09 -3.28
N LEU A 201 -9.29 -1.75 -2.03
CA LEU A 201 -9.22 -2.68 -0.91
C LEU A 201 -10.41 -3.65 -0.97
N LYS A 202 -10.20 -4.84 -1.54
CA LYS A 202 -11.23 -5.88 -1.66
C LYS A 202 -11.66 -6.43 -0.29
N PRO A 203 -12.89 -6.99 -0.19
CA PRO A 203 -13.33 -7.72 1.00
C PRO A 203 -12.31 -8.79 1.44
N GLY A 204 -12.00 -8.80 2.73
CA GLY A 204 -11.05 -9.71 3.36
C GLY A 204 -9.58 -9.32 3.22
N LEU A 205 -9.24 -8.32 2.39
CA LEU A 205 -7.86 -7.83 2.31
C LEU A 205 -7.53 -6.92 3.49
N ARG A 206 -6.28 -7.02 3.94
CA ARG A 206 -5.64 -6.14 4.92
C ARG A 206 -4.47 -5.42 4.26
N ARG A 207 -4.28 -4.15 4.59
CA ARG A 207 -3.13 -3.33 4.18
C ARG A 207 -2.46 -2.73 5.40
N THR A 208 -1.27 -2.24 5.17
CA THR A 208 -0.45 -1.54 6.17
C THR A 208 -0.10 -0.16 5.65
N PHE A 209 -0.07 0.82 6.53
CA PHE A 209 0.31 2.19 6.24
C PHE A 209 1.31 2.66 7.30
N LEU A 210 2.45 3.19 6.86
CA LEU A 210 3.43 3.84 7.73
C LEU A 210 3.38 5.34 7.49
N ALA A 211 3.31 6.10 8.57
CA ALA A 211 3.50 7.53 8.52
C ALA A 211 4.35 8.04 9.69
N ARG A 212 4.97 9.20 9.46
CA ARG A 212 5.80 9.89 10.44
C ARG A 212 5.29 11.32 10.54
N PHE A 213 4.96 11.73 11.75
CA PHE A 213 4.40 13.03 12.05
C PHE A 213 5.36 13.81 12.95
N LEU A 214 5.41 15.13 12.77
CA LEU A 214 6.09 16.03 13.68
C LEU A 214 5.04 16.91 14.36
N ILE A 215 4.84 16.69 15.65
CA ILE A 215 3.84 17.39 16.43
C ILE A 215 4.51 18.57 17.13
N ASN A 216 4.01 19.78 16.89
CA ASN A 216 4.50 21.02 17.50
C ASN A 216 3.98 21.19 18.94
N HIS A 217 4.28 20.21 19.78
CA HIS A 217 3.89 20.15 21.18
C HIS A 217 4.93 19.36 21.98
N ARG A 218 4.98 19.55 23.30
CA ARG A 218 5.91 18.77 24.13
C ARG A 218 5.36 17.38 24.41
N LEU A 219 6.25 16.38 24.37
CA LEU A 219 5.85 15.01 24.68
C LEU A 219 5.30 14.85 26.11
N GLU A 220 5.77 15.66 27.06
CA GLU A 220 5.31 15.61 28.45
C GLU A 220 3.82 15.96 28.62
N ASP A 221 3.26 16.73 27.68
CA ASP A 221 1.87 17.16 27.69
C ASP A 221 0.96 16.27 26.82
N TYR A 222 1.55 15.44 25.94
CA TYR A 222 0.83 14.47 25.14
C TYR A 222 0.15 13.39 26.00
N ALA A 223 -1.06 13.00 25.60
CA ALA A 223 -1.82 11.94 26.26
C ALA A 223 -2.14 10.76 25.34
N ALA A 224 -2.74 11.04 24.19
CA ALA A 224 -3.23 10.00 23.29
C ALA A 224 -3.42 10.53 21.87
N TYR A 225 -3.57 9.61 20.92
CA TYR A 225 -4.06 9.89 19.59
C TYR A 225 -5.32 9.05 19.30
N ARG A 226 -6.11 9.46 18.30
CA ARG A 226 -7.20 8.67 17.75
C ARG A 226 -7.20 8.75 16.23
N VAL A 227 -7.78 7.74 15.58
CA VAL A 227 -7.96 7.69 14.13
C VAL A 227 -9.45 7.75 13.82
N VAL A 228 -9.85 8.70 12.98
CA VAL A 228 -11.25 8.91 12.57
C VAL A 228 -11.34 8.70 11.07
N LEU A 229 -12.23 7.82 10.61
CA LEU A 229 -12.49 7.64 9.18
C LEU A 229 -13.38 8.80 8.69
N THR A 230 -12.89 9.54 7.70
CA THR A 230 -13.52 10.77 7.21
C THR A 230 -14.20 10.59 5.86
N GLN A 231 -13.69 9.69 5.02
CA GLN A 231 -14.26 9.39 3.70
C GLN A 231 -14.11 7.92 3.34
N VAL A 232 -15.14 7.35 2.71
CA VAL A 232 -15.08 6.05 2.05
C VAL A 232 -15.93 6.03 0.78
N ASP A 233 -15.36 5.53 -0.31
CA ASP A 233 -16.01 5.33 -1.61
C ASP A 233 -15.80 3.91 -2.14
#